data_AF-A0A3G6MJ92-F1
#
_entry.id   AF-A0A3G6MJ92-F1
#
_cell.length_a   1.000
_cell.length_b   1.000
_cell.length_c   1.000
_cell.angle_alpha   90.00
_cell.angle_beta   90.00
_cell.angle_gamma   90.00
#
_symmetry.space_group_name_H-M   'P 1'
#
loop_
_entity.id
_entity.type
_entity.pdbx_description
1 polymer ?
#
loop_
_entity_poly.entity_id
_entity_poly.type
_entity_poly.pdbx_seq_one_letter_code
_entity_poly.pdbx_strand_id
1 'polypeptide(L)'
;MKKRYLFFAIIQYLGLSAQSVAILPNTDNYDSNGIVYNNSLFFSKNNKLSKFDGASVTILPDPSYDNQSINGKITGSMVIYDNKLCYNYDYKYLYNTAPLEYRTKDFIVTYDGTTQTAFWNSAASYSAGGISIDDNGKEYEPVLFNNKLVFKGYYYGASNLYTFDGQNIVKINNQNNYNSMYNRLMLGDWALVYDNILYFGYQGENTSFDGFGKFDGTSITKLTGNDREYRGGIFSLNNALYFNILFLSIPTEYTIGNYNATTNVVSKAISLQRPTGFYKPLIINSKAYTSVNDGKLGIFDGTTLNEINKINTNDIGIAGRLKLFGNDIFFQYKNNSNQYFLGKYTQTNTSLSLIPNPSTSDIGIGSSLVEFNAELYFIYKTSASSPAYLAKYNGTNITVLPNPDSGAGVQDSKFVVYGNDLYFPYKNSAGIIVMAKYGTTVLSTQEVAKNTDVSIYKDNKGFTVISKSKDIDKIEILDSSGRIISNTKPQSKKYYFEIESAGIYMVKAVLKGGETTVLKIRN
;
A
#
# COMPACT_ATOMS: atom_id res chain seq x y z
N MET A 1 -9.40 -48.92 21.37
CA MET A 1 -8.56 -47.86 20.77
C MET A 1 -9.00 -47.62 19.32
N LYS A 2 -9.98 -46.74 19.07
CA LYS A 2 -10.48 -46.40 17.72
C LYS A 2 -10.94 -44.93 17.70
N LYS A 3 -10.03 -43.99 17.38
CA LYS A 3 -10.32 -42.58 17.06
C LYS A 3 -9.14 -41.98 16.28
N ARG A 4 -9.07 -42.19 14.95
CA ARG A 4 -8.20 -41.40 14.05
C ARG A 4 -8.71 -41.20 12.60
N TYR A 5 -9.90 -41.68 12.24
CA TYR A 5 -10.37 -41.62 10.84
C TYR A 5 -11.51 -40.61 10.55
N LEU A 6 -11.80 -39.66 11.44
CA LEU A 6 -12.90 -38.70 11.24
C LEU A 6 -12.46 -37.29 10.77
N PHE A 7 -11.16 -37.00 10.68
CA PHE A 7 -10.71 -35.62 10.43
C PHE A 7 -10.43 -35.26 8.96
N PHE A 8 -10.36 -36.24 8.05
CA PHE A 8 -10.04 -35.98 6.64
C PHE A 8 -11.26 -36.02 5.69
N ALA A 9 -12.42 -36.51 6.13
CA ALA A 9 -13.59 -36.67 5.26
C ALA A 9 -14.52 -35.43 5.17
N ILE A 10 -14.31 -34.40 5.98
CA ILE A 10 -15.20 -33.21 6.01
C ILE A 10 -14.69 -32.09 5.07
N ILE A 11 -13.40 -32.07 4.73
CA ILE A 11 -12.82 -30.98 3.92
C ILE A 11 -13.24 -31.05 2.44
N GLN A 12 -13.57 -32.23 1.90
CA GLN A 12 -13.92 -32.39 0.48
C GLN A 12 -15.37 -32.02 0.12
N TYR A 13 -16.28 -31.86 1.09
CA TYR A 13 -17.72 -31.67 0.79
C TYR A 13 -18.22 -30.21 0.85
N LEU A 14 -17.35 -29.23 1.12
CA LEU A 14 -17.78 -27.83 1.36
C LEU A 14 -17.52 -26.84 0.22
N GLY A 15 -16.98 -27.24 -0.94
CA GLY A 15 -16.77 -26.28 -2.04
C GLY A 15 -15.92 -25.05 -1.66
N LEU A 16 -15.10 -25.17 -0.61
CA LEU A 16 -14.13 -24.16 -0.23
C LEU A 16 -12.99 -24.22 -1.24
N SER A 17 -13.07 -23.39 -2.29
CA SER A 17 -11.84 -22.95 -2.96
C SER A 17 -11.00 -22.27 -1.87
N ALA A 18 -10.03 -22.99 -1.31
CA ALA A 18 -9.22 -22.48 -0.21
C ALA A 18 -8.47 -21.24 -0.70
N GLN A 19 -8.99 -20.06 -0.36
CA GLN A 19 -8.27 -18.81 -0.46
C GLN A 19 -7.17 -18.88 0.61
N SER A 20 -5.94 -19.15 0.18
CA SER A 20 -4.78 -19.23 1.07
C SER A 20 -3.85 -18.05 0.83
N VAL A 21 -3.19 -17.62 1.90
CA VAL A 21 -2.01 -16.76 1.79
C VAL A 21 -0.87 -17.61 1.23
N ALA A 22 -0.23 -17.14 0.17
CA ALA A 22 0.91 -17.81 -0.44
C ALA A 22 2.14 -16.90 -0.40
N ILE A 23 3.27 -17.43 0.06
CA ILE A 23 4.58 -16.76 -0.05
C ILE A 23 5.06 -16.88 -1.50
N LEU A 24 5.50 -15.78 -2.09
CA LEU A 24 6.09 -15.79 -3.42
C LEU A 24 7.57 -16.22 -3.33
N PRO A 25 7.99 -17.24 -4.09
CA PRO A 25 9.39 -17.65 -4.10
C PRO A 25 10.28 -16.52 -4.63
N ASN A 26 11.54 -16.49 -4.18
CA ASN A 26 12.54 -15.51 -4.61
C ASN A 26 12.14 -14.06 -4.32
N THR A 27 11.48 -13.79 -3.21
CA THR A 27 11.15 -12.42 -2.75
C THR A 27 11.84 -12.04 -1.45
N ASP A 28 12.90 -12.77 -1.07
CA ASP A 28 13.70 -12.46 0.11
C ASP A 28 14.27 -11.03 0.05
N ASN A 29 14.29 -10.37 1.20
CA ASN A 29 14.67 -8.96 1.36
C ASN A 29 13.75 -8.01 0.58
N TYR A 30 12.44 -8.26 0.66
CA TYR A 30 11.42 -7.33 0.19
C TYR A 30 11.37 -6.11 1.12
N ASP A 31 11.72 -4.94 0.59
CA ASP A 31 11.51 -3.67 1.28
C ASP A 31 10.14 -3.09 0.89
N SER A 32 9.49 -2.42 1.84
CA SER A 32 8.03 -2.39 1.92
C SER A 32 7.28 -1.50 0.89
N ASN A 33 7.88 -1.11 -0.25
CA ASN A 33 7.27 -0.18 -1.21
C ASN A 33 6.87 -0.85 -2.53
N GLY A 34 5.79 -1.62 -2.56
CA GLY A 34 5.24 -2.16 -3.80
C GLY A 34 4.40 -1.13 -4.57
N ILE A 35 4.53 -1.06 -5.90
CA ILE A 35 3.63 -0.28 -6.77
C ILE A 35 3.31 -1.05 -8.06
N VAL A 36 2.09 -0.87 -8.58
CA VAL A 36 1.69 -1.46 -9.86
C VAL A 36 1.99 -0.49 -11.00
N TYR A 37 2.72 -0.94 -12.01
CA TYR A 37 2.97 -0.17 -13.23
C TYR A 37 2.98 -1.09 -14.44
N ASN A 38 2.36 -0.68 -15.56
CA ASN A 38 2.33 -1.43 -16.82
C ASN A 38 2.07 -2.94 -16.67
N ASN A 39 0.99 -3.32 -15.96
CA ASN A 39 0.65 -4.71 -15.67
C ASN A 39 1.82 -5.50 -15.06
N SER A 40 2.52 -4.92 -14.09
CA SER A 40 3.50 -5.61 -13.25
C SER A 40 3.58 -4.94 -11.88
N LEU A 41 3.92 -5.73 -10.86
CA LEU A 41 4.19 -5.24 -9.52
C LEU A 41 5.69 -4.96 -9.40
N PHE A 42 6.04 -3.71 -9.13
CA PHE A 42 7.40 -3.26 -8.88
C PHE A 42 7.64 -3.12 -7.38
N PHE A 43 8.86 -3.44 -6.94
CA PHE A 43 9.28 -3.31 -5.54
C PHE A 43 10.82 -3.28 -5.42
N SER A 44 11.32 -2.94 -4.24
CA SER A 44 12.75 -3.07 -3.93
C SER A 44 13.05 -4.48 -3.42
N LYS A 45 14.05 -5.13 -4.02
CA LYS A 45 14.63 -6.39 -3.54
C LYS A 45 16.14 -6.28 -3.57
N ASN A 46 16.81 -6.61 -2.46
CA ASN A 46 18.26 -6.43 -2.34
C ASN A 46 18.71 -5.02 -2.75
N ASN A 47 17.94 -4.00 -2.39
CA ASN A 47 18.16 -2.60 -2.76
C ASN A 47 18.00 -2.27 -4.26
N LYS A 48 17.54 -3.19 -5.11
CA LYS A 48 17.40 -2.98 -6.57
C LYS A 48 15.94 -3.03 -7.01
N LEU A 49 15.63 -2.37 -8.14
CA LEU A 49 14.28 -2.41 -8.69
C LEU A 49 13.98 -3.82 -9.18
N SER A 50 12.92 -4.41 -8.66
CA SER A 50 12.46 -5.73 -9.07
C SER A 50 11.06 -5.64 -9.63
N LYS A 51 10.83 -6.41 -10.70
CA LYS A 51 9.55 -6.51 -11.40
C LYS A 51 8.99 -7.91 -11.20
N PHE A 52 7.74 -8.01 -10.75
CA PHE A 52 6.94 -9.22 -10.74
C PHE A 52 5.82 -9.13 -11.78
N ASP A 53 5.88 -10.02 -12.77
CA ASP A 53 4.94 -10.08 -13.89
C ASP A 53 3.74 -11.01 -13.63
N GLY A 54 3.60 -11.54 -12.41
CA GLY A 54 2.61 -12.56 -12.06
C GLY A 54 3.14 -13.99 -12.13
N ALA A 55 4.33 -14.22 -12.68
CA ALA A 55 4.96 -15.54 -12.79
C ALA A 55 6.38 -15.57 -12.20
N SER A 56 7.17 -14.54 -12.43
CA SER A 56 8.58 -14.49 -12.07
C SER A 56 8.99 -13.12 -11.53
N VAL A 57 10.03 -13.09 -10.71
CA VAL A 57 10.67 -11.86 -10.23
C VAL A 57 11.94 -11.63 -11.04
N THR A 58 11.99 -10.51 -11.76
CA THR A 58 13.17 -10.06 -12.50
C THR A 58 13.77 -8.86 -11.78
N ILE A 59 15.03 -8.96 -11.36
CA ILE A 59 15.80 -7.81 -10.86
C ILE A 59 16.26 -7.02 -12.09
N LEU A 60 15.89 -5.75 -12.17
CA LEU A 60 16.30 -4.86 -13.26
C LEU A 60 17.76 -4.43 -13.07
N PRO A 61 18.49 -4.12 -14.16
CA PRO A 61 19.87 -3.65 -14.07
C PRO A 61 19.93 -2.32 -13.30
N ASP A 62 21.12 -1.94 -12.87
CA ASP A 62 21.31 -0.63 -12.27
C ASP A 62 21.05 0.49 -13.30
N PRO A 63 20.44 1.62 -12.87
CA PRO A 63 20.30 2.77 -13.73
C PRO A 63 21.68 3.32 -14.10
N SER A 64 21.77 4.00 -15.23
CA SER A 64 23.00 4.66 -15.67
C SER A 64 22.83 6.16 -15.78
N TYR A 65 23.90 6.91 -15.49
CA TYR A 65 24.00 8.35 -15.66
C TYR A 65 25.35 8.66 -16.32
N ASP A 66 25.35 9.51 -17.35
CA ASP A 66 26.54 9.81 -18.18
C ASP A 66 27.32 8.55 -18.64
N ASN A 67 26.58 7.53 -19.11
CA ASN A 67 27.10 6.22 -19.54
C ASN A 67 27.82 5.41 -18.46
N GLN A 68 27.65 5.74 -17.18
CA GLN A 68 28.18 4.99 -16.06
C GLN A 68 27.05 4.36 -15.24
N SER A 69 27.21 3.08 -14.89
CA SER A 69 26.27 2.38 -14.00
C SER A 69 26.33 2.98 -12.61
N ILE A 70 25.17 3.28 -12.03
CA ILE A 70 25.01 3.81 -10.68
C ILE A 70 24.82 2.62 -9.74
N ASN A 71 25.89 2.17 -9.08
CA ASN A 71 25.77 1.13 -8.06
C ASN A 71 25.23 1.70 -6.74
N GLY A 72 23.92 1.67 -6.56
CA GLY A 72 23.23 2.24 -5.41
C GLY A 72 22.12 1.36 -4.85
N LYS A 73 21.22 2.01 -4.11
CA LYS A 73 20.03 1.41 -3.51
C LYS A 73 18.79 2.23 -3.79
N ILE A 74 17.65 1.58 -4.03
CA ILE A 74 16.35 2.25 -3.97
C ILE A 74 16.11 2.75 -2.56
N THR A 75 15.59 3.97 -2.45
CA THR A 75 15.11 4.53 -1.18
C THR A 75 13.75 5.17 -1.38
N GLY A 76 12.91 5.13 -0.34
CA GLY A 76 11.58 5.71 -0.37
C GLY A 76 10.57 4.98 -1.25
N SER A 77 9.32 5.46 -1.26
CA SER A 77 8.26 4.97 -2.12
C SER A 77 8.48 5.28 -3.60
N MET A 78 7.75 4.55 -4.44
CA MET A 78 7.72 4.76 -5.88
C MET A 78 6.41 5.45 -6.27
N VAL A 79 6.42 6.21 -7.37
CA VAL A 79 5.24 6.89 -7.90
C VAL A 79 5.14 6.71 -9.41
N ILE A 80 3.95 6.84 -9.97
CA ILE A 80 3.74 6.89 -11.43
C ILE A 80 3.57 8.35 -11.82
N TYR A 81 4.39 8.82 -12.76
CA TYR A 81 4.33 10.18 -13.29
C TYR A 81 4.64 10.15 -14.79
N ASP A 82 3.81 10.84 -15.58
CA ASP A 82 3.93 10.90 -17.05
C ASP A 82 4.11 9.51 -17.70
N ASN A 83 3.24 8.56 -17.32
CA ASN A 83 3.29 7.16 -17.75
C ASN A 83 4.64 6.44 -17.50
N LYS A 84 5.45 6.92 -16.57
CA LYS A 84 6.71 6.30 -16.13
C LYS A 84 6.67 6.01 -14.65
N LEU A 85 7.32 4.92 -14.26
CA LEU A 85 7.61 4.62 -12.86
C LEU A 85 8.77 5.50 -12.41
N CYS A 86 8.59 6.28 -11.35
CA CYS A 86 9.59 7.17 -10.79
C CYS A 86 9.96 6.75 -9.36
N TYR A 87 11.24 6.79 -9.02
CA TYR A 87 11.75 6.40 -7.70
C TYR A 87 13.08 7.07 -7.37
N ASN A 88 13.43 7.13 -6.08
CA ASN A 88 14.74 7.61 -5.65
C ASN A 88 15.75 6.47 -5.62
N TYR A 89 16.97 6.78 -6.02
CA TYR A 89 18.08 5.84 -6.07
C TYR A 89 19.33 6.50 -5.45
N ASP A 90 19.71 6.03 -4.27
CA ASP A 90 20.83 6.53 -3.48
C ASP A 90 22.11 5.80 -3.90
N TYR A 91 23.02 6.54 -4.52
CA TYR A 91 24.34 6.03 -4.90
C TYR A 91 25.29 6.06 -3.72
N LYS A 92 25.72 4.87 -3.29
CA LYS A 92 26.74 4.72 -2.26
C LYS A 92 28.12 4.77 -2.93
N TYR A 93 28.77 5.94 -2.89
CA TYR A 93 30.16 6.06 -3.29
C TYR A 93 31.04 5.28 -2.29
N LEU A 94 31.59 4.14 -2.70
CA LEU A 94 32.60 3.40 -1.93
C LEU A 94 33.95 4.12 -2.10
N TYR A 95 34.27 5.05 -1.21
CA TYR A 95 35.63 5.58 -1.12
C TYR A 95 36.53 4.50 -0.50
N ASN A 96 37.40 3.89 -1.31
CA ASN A 96 38.47 3.04 -0.81
C ASN A 96 39.69 3.83 -0.28
N THR A 97 39.63 5.18 -0.24
CA THR A 97 40.74 6.00 0.21
C THR A 97 40.26 7.22 1.02
N ALA A 98 40.61 7.23 2.31
CA ALA A 98 40.49 8.29 3.32
C ALA A 98 39.14 8.43 4.07
N PRO A 99 39.19 8.65 5.41
CA PRO A 99 38.00 8.77 6.24
C PRO A 99 37.45 10.21 6.20
N LEU A 100 36.14 10.37 6.04
CA LEU A 100 35.26 11.37 6.71
C LEU A 100 34.15 12.02 5.88
N GLU A 101 33.96 11.74 4.59
CA GLU A 101 32.78 12.28 3.87
C GLU A 101 32.04 11.21 3.07
N TYR A 102 31.02 10.60 3.69
CA TYR A 102 30.01 9.83 2.96
C TYR A 102 29.17 10.82 2.13
N ARG A 103 29.56 11.05 0.88
CA ARG A 103 28.75 11.79 -0.08
C ARG A 103 27.81 10.83 -0.78
N THR A 104 26.56 10.79 -0.33
CA THR A 104 25.47 10.14 -1.06
C THR A 104 25.06 11.05 -2.21
N LYS A 105 24.92 10.49 -3.42
CA LYS A 105 24.28 11.19 -4.54
C LYS A 105 22.91 10.57 -4.74
N ASP A 106 21.87 11.37 -4.61
CA ASP A 106 20.50 10.96 -4.89
C ASP A 106 20.12 11.24 -6.34
N PHE A 107 19.56 10.22 -6.98
CA PHE A 107 19.06 10.29 -8.35
C PHE A 107 17.57 10.04 -8.36
N ILE A 108 16.83 10.84 -9.15
CA ILE A 108 15.50 10.41 -9.60
C ILE A 108 15.72 9.49 -10.77
N VAL A 109 15.14 8.30 -10.71
CA VAL A 109 15.15 7.38 -11.82
C VAL A 109 13.74 7.26 -12.35
N THR A 110 13.61 7.31 -13.67
CA THR A 110 12.37 6.98 -14.37
C THR A 110 12.52 5.67 -15.12
N TYR A 111 11.45 4.88 -15.17
CA TYR A 111 11.37 3.63 -15.93
C TYR A 111 10.11 3.63 -16.78
N ASP A 112 10.30 3.50 -18.10
CA ASP A 112 9.23 3.55 -19.11
C ASP A 112 8.67 2.16 -19.50
N GLY A 113 9.09 1.10 -18.79
CA GLY A 113 8.81 -0.29 -19.15
C GLY A 113 9.94 -0.99 -19.88
N THR A 114 10.95 -0.25 -20.35
CA THR A 114 12.10 -0.78 -21.09
C THR A 114 13.43 -0.24 -20.57
N THR A 115 13.54 1.09 -20.37
CA THR A 115 14.78 1.78 -20.04
C THR A 115 14.67 2.49 -18.70
N GLN A 116 15.79 2.54 -17.97
CA GLN A 116 15.94 3.37 -16.78
C GLN A 116 16.73 4.63 -17.14
N THR A 117 16.16 5.80 -16.91
CA THR A 117 16.84 7.09 -17.07
C THR A 117 17.03 7.73 -15.70
N ALA A 118 18.29 7.95 -15.30
CA ALA A 118 18.62 8.64 -14.06
C ALA A 118 18.82 10.15 -14.30
N PHE A 119 18.32 10.95 -13.37
CA PHE A 119 18.46 12.39 -13.34
C PHE A 119 19.20 12.78 -12.06
N TRP A 120 20.38 13.36 -12.22
CA TRP A 120 21.17 13.80 -11.09
C TRP A 120 20.60 15.09 -10.50
N ASN A 121 20.34 15.09 -9.20
CA ASN A 121 20.02 16.31 -8.46
C ASN A 121 21.32 16.98 -8.00
N SER A 122 21.91 17.82 -8.86
CA SER A 122 23.15 18.55 -8.55
C SER A 122 23.04 19.44 -7.30
N ALA A 123 21.82 19.85 -6.96
CA ALA A 123 21.50 20.72 -5.84
C ALA A 123 21.19 19.97 -4.53
N ALA A 124 21.32 18.64 -4.43
CA ALA A 124 21.05 17.85 -3.21
C ALA A 124 22.32 17.25 -2.53
N SER A 125 23.51 17.71 -2.92
CA SER A 125 24.78 16.98 -2.81
C SER A 125 25.37 16.60 -1.43
N TYR A 126 24.69 16.76 -0.27
CA TYR A 126 25.42 16.72 1.03
C TYR A 126 24.70 16.15 2.28
N SER A 127 23.59 15.42 2.19
CA SER A 127 23.03 14.81 3.40
C SER A 127 22.28 13.51 3.14
N ALA A 128 22.39 12.56 4.07
CA ALA A 128 21.83 11.20 4.07
C ALA A 128 20.28 11.13 4.13
N GLY A 129 19.59 12.00 3.43
CA GLY A 129 18.14 12.00 3.32
C GLY A 129 17.80 12.40 1.91
N GLY A 130 17.73 11.45 0.99
CA GLY A 130 17.48 11.73 -0.41
C GLY A 130 16.13 12.35 -0.69
N ILE A 131 15.58 12.05 -1.86
CA ILE A 131 14.16 12.29 -2.12
C ILE A 131 13.44 11.29 -1.22
N SER A 132 13.25 11.69 0.04
CA SER A 132 12.66 10.86 1.06
C SER A 132 11.18 10.84 0.77
N ILE A 133 10.79 9.80 0.07
CA ILE A 133 9.43 9.34 0.07
C ILE A 133 9.38 8.34 1.24
N ASP A 134 9.56 8.83 2.46
CA ASP A 134 9.89 8.03 3.66
C ASP A 134 8.99 6.79 3.82
N ASP A 135 9.61 5.67 4.20
CA ASP A 135 9.00 4.34 4.20
C ASP A 135 7.95 4.15 5.29
N ASN A 136 7.82 5.08 6.25
CA ASN A 136 6.95 4.88 7.42
C ASN A 136 5.75 5.84 7.50
N GLY A 137 5.55 6.73 6.53
CA GLY A 137 4.41 7.66 6.57
C GLY A 137 4.07 8.26 5.22
N LYS A 138 2.76 8.42 4.96
CA LYS A 138 2.24 9.20 3.82
C LYS A 138 2.58 10.70 3.90
N GLU A 139 3.48 11.12 4.77
CA GLU A 139 3.76 12.53 5.08
C GLU A 139 4.78 13.16 4.11
N TYR A 140 5.36 12.36 3.21
CA TYR A 140 6.34 12.82 2.23
C TYR A 140 6.08 12.33 0.81
N GLU A 141 4.87 11.83 0.54
CA GLU A 141 4.48 11.46 -0.83
C GLU A 141 4.60 12.68 -1.76
N PRO A 142 5.25 12.53 -2.93
CA PRO A 142 5.30 13.58 -3.95
C PRO A 142 3.90 14.01 -4.39
N VAL A 143 3.77 15.27 -4.80
CA VAL A 143 2.50 15.85 -5.21
C VAL A 143 2.58 16.29 -6.66
N LEU A 144 1.58 15.92 -7.48
CA LEU A 144 1.46 16.43 -8.84
C LEU A 144 0.94 17.87 -8.81
N PHE A 145 1.69 18.80 -9.39
CA PHE A 145 1.35 20.23 -9.45
C PHE A 145 1.79 20.83 -10.79
N ASN A 146 0.86 21.45 -11.53
CA ASN A 146 1.10 22.05 -12.85
C ASN A 146 1.88 21.11 -13.81
N ASN A 147 1.44 19.84 -13.92
CA ASN A 147 2.08 18.80 -14.71
C ASN A 147 3.56 18.58 -14.37
N LYS A 148 3.95 18.81 -13.11
CA LYS A 148 5.26 18.49 -12.57
C LYS A 148 5.11 17.74 -11.27
N LEU A 149 6.00 16.81 -11.01
CA LEU A 149 6.11 16.16 -9.71
C LEU A 149 6.82 17.12 -8.75
N VAL A 150 6.17 17.51 -7.66
CA VAL A 150 6.78 18.28 -6.58
C VAL A 150 7.14 17.36 -5.44
N PHE A 151 8.40 17.42 -5.00
CA PHE A 151 8.92 16.56 -3.95
C PHE A 151 9.91 17.32 -3.07
N LYS A 152 10.20 16.73 -1.93
CA LYS A 152 11.17 17.21 -0.96
C LYS A 152 12.54 16.59 -1.26
N GLY A 153 13.60 17.38 -1.15
CA GLY A 153 14.97 16.88 -1.09
C GLY A 153 15.77 17.65 -0.02
N TYR A 154 16.82 17.04 0.51
CA TYR A 154 17.67 17.68 1.50
C TYR A 154 18.95 18.24 0.87
N TYR A 155 19.37 19.42 1.32
CA TYR A 155 20.63 20.06 0.92
C TYR A 155 21.27 20.72 2.13
N TYR A 156 22.44 20.22 2.54
CA TYR A 156 23.15 20.69 3.74
C TYR A 156 22.27 20.78 4.99
N GLY A 157 21.46 19.75 5.24
CA GLY A 157 20.53 19.72 6.39
C GLY A 157 19.20 20.46 6.17
N ALA A 158 19.12 21.41 5.23
CA ALA A 158 17.88 22.11 4.92
C ALA A 158 16.99 21.32 3.95
N SER A 159 15.69 21.23 4.24
CA SER A 159 14.72 20.67 3.29
C SER A 159 14.36 21.71 2.22
N ASN A 160 14.44 21.33 0.95
CA ASN A 160 14.07 22.15 -0.19
C ASN A 160 12.97 21.46 -1.00
N LEU A 161 12.13 22.26 -1.67
CA LEU A 161 11.21 21.74 -2.69
C LEU A 161 11.90 21.70 -4.05
N TYR A 162 11.57 20.66 -4.81
CA TYR A 162 12.03 20.46 -6.17
C TYR A 162 10.83 20.13 -7.04
N THR A 163 10.93 20.49 -8.32
CA THR A 163 10.02 20.04 -9.37
C THR A 163 10.74 19.11 -10.31
N PHE A 164 10.02 18.10 -10.80
CA PHE A 164 10.47 17.22 -11.88
C PHE A 164 9.41 17.22 -12.97
N ASP A 165 9.78 17.66 -14.17
CA ASP A 165 8.89 17.74 -15.33
C ASP A 165 8.95 16.48 -16.21
N GLY A 166 9.75 15.47 -15.85
CA GLY A 166 10.01 14.28 -16.65
C GLY A 166 11.39 14.26 -17.29
N GLN A 167 12.07 15.40 -17.33
CA GLN A 167 13.41 15.57 -17.92
C GLN A 167 14.37 16.35 -17.03
N ASN A 168 13.87 17.35 -16.30
CA ASN A 168 14.67 18.28 -15.53
C ASN A 168 14.22 18.28 -14.07
N ILE A 169 15.21 18.27 -13.17
CA ILE A 169 14.99 18.54 -11.75
C ILE A 169 15.34 20.01 -11.51
N VAL A 170 14.35 20.80 -11.08
CA VAL A 170 14.54 22.21 -10.79
C VAL A 170 14.26 22.45 -9.31
N LYS A 171 15.28 22.94 -8.60
CA LYS A 171 15.13 23.44 -7.23
C LYS A 171 14.20 24.65 -7.23
N ILE A 172 13.18 24.62 -6.38
CA ILE A 172 12.33 25.79 -6.15
C ILE A 172 13.09 26.70 -5.18
N ASN A 173 13.59 27.83 -5.69
CA ASN A 173 14.32 28.80 -4.89
C ASN A 173 13.41 29.42 -3.85
N ASN A 174 13.75 29.22 -2.58
CA ASN A 174 13.03 29.81 -1.49
C ASN A 174 13.67 31.14 -1.09
N GLN A 175 13.10 32.25 -1.57
CA GLN A 175 13.64 33.60 -1.32
C GLN A 175 13.55 34.03 0.17
N ASN A 176 12.77 33.33 0.99
CA ASN A 176 12.42 33.75 2.35
C ASN A 176 13.29 33.09 3.45
N ASN A 177 14.54 32.72 3.17
CA ASN A 177 15.45 32.11 4.16
C ASN A 177 14.92 30.86 4.88
N TYR A 178 14.11 30.03 4.22
CA TYR A 178 13.78 28.70 4.75
C TYR A 178 15.01 27.74 4.76
N ASN A 179 16.18 28.19 4.30
CA ASN A 179 17.45 27.46 4.27
C ASN A 179 18.13 27.28 5.64
N SER A 180 17.40 27.56 6.71
CA SER A 180 17.76 27.09 8.02
C SER A 180 17.93 25.55 8.00
N MET A 181 18.99 25.03 8.61
CA MET A 181 19.32 23.58 8.62
C MET A 181 18.24 22.71 9.30
N TYR A 182 17.19 23.31 9.85
CA TYR A 182 16.20 22.60 10.65
C TYR A 182 14.78 22.71 10.11
N ASN A 183 14.54 23.46 9.02
CA ASN A 183 13.22 23.47 8.41
C ASN A 183 12.94 22.14 7.68
N ARG A 184 11.93 21.38 8.13
CA ARG A 184 11.45 20.17 7.46
C ARG A 184 10.15 20.46 6.71
N LEU A 185 10.20 20.45 5.40
CA LEU A 185 9.01 20.47 4.55
C LEU A 185 8.23 19.16 4.71
N MET A 186 6.91 19.23 4.73
CA MET A 186 6.00 18.08 4.82
C MET A 186 5.08 18.08 3.60
N LEU A 187 4.96 16.93 2.92
CA LEU A 187 4.13 16.73 1.73
C LEU A 187 3.07 15.64 2.00
N GLY A 188 2.62 14.93 0.96
CA GLY A 188 1.60 13.87 1.07
C GLY A 188 0.34 14.29 1.84
N ASP A 189 0.06 13.68 2.99
CA ASP A 189 -1.10 14.04 3.85
C ASP A 189 -1.09 15.53 4.28
N TRP A 190 0.08 16.18 4.25
CA TRP A 190 0.30 17.59 4.61
C TRP A 190 0.34 18.53 3.41
N ALA A 191 0.00 18.06 2.22
CA ALA A 191 -0.05 18.88 1.02
C ALA A 191 -1.36 18.73 0.24
N LEU A 192 -1.74 19.80 -0.45
CA LEU A 192 -2.92 19.84 -1.30
C LEU A 192 -2.71 20.87 -2.42
N VAL A 193 -3.08 20.49 -3.64
CA VAL A 193 -3.24 21.45 -4.73
C VAL A 193 -4.68 21.96 -4.72
N TYR A 194 -4.84 23.27 -4.59
CA TYR A 194 -6.13 23.95 -4.54
C TYR A 194 -6.02 25.27 -5.32
N ASP A 195 -6.94 25.52 -6.25
CA ASP A 195 -6.93 26.69 -7.15
C ASP A 195 -5.56 26.95 -7.82
N ASN A 196 -4.94 25.90 -8.40
CA ASN A 196 -3.61 25.94 -9.03
C ASN A 196 -2.48 26.44 -8.11
N ILE A 197 -2.65 26.30 -6.79
CA ILE A 197 -1.63 26.60 -5.79
C ILE A 197 -1.37 25.34 -4.97
N LEU A 198 -0.10 24.98 -4.78
CA LEU A 198 0.30 23.90 -3.89
C LEU A 198 0.44 24.44 -2.47
N TYR A 199 -0.40 23.99 -1.54
CA TYR A 199 -0.28 24.24 -0.12
C TYR A 199 0.43 23.08 0.56
N PHE A 200 1.31 23.36 1.52
CA PHE A 200 2.08 22.34 2.22
C PHE A 200 2.45 22.76 3.65
N GLY A 201 2.65 21.80 4.53
CA GLY A 201 3.15 22.01 5.89
C GLY A 201 4.68 22.16 5.94
N TYR A 202 5.19 22.85 6.96
CA TYR A 202 6.61 22.82 7.29
C TYR A 202 6.83 22.91 8.82
N GLN A 203 7.89 22.26 9.28
CA GLN A 203 8.46 22.34 10.62
C GLN A 203 9.67 23.27 10.59
N GLY A 204 9.95 24.05 11.63
CA GLY A 204 11.14 24.90 11.70
C GLY A 204 12.00 24.65 12.93
N GLU A 205 12.93 25.58 13.22
CA GLU A 205 14.14 25.28 14.01
C GLU A 205 13.91 24.99 15.48
N ASN A 206 12.94 25.67 16.10
CA ASN A 206 12.87 25.77 17.56
C ASN A 206 11.56 25.25 18.14
N THR A 207 10.62 24.80 17.31
CA THR A 207 9.40 24.17 17.79
C THR A 207 9.08 22.93 16.99
N SER A 208 8.27 22.06 17.57
CA SER A 208 7.93 20.79 16.95
C SER A 208 7.18 20.95 15.62
N PHE A 209 6.51 22.08 15.28
CA PHE A 209 5.90 22.36 13.96
C PHE A 209 5.63 23.87 13.75
N ASP A 210 5.99 24.50 12.61
CA ASP A 210 6.06 25.98 12.52
C ASP A 210 5.21 26.67 11.44
N GLY A 211 4.54 25.96 10.51
CA GLY A 211 3.67 26.66 9.56
C GLY A 211 3.12 25.91 8.36
N PHE A 212 2.42 26.70 7.53
CA PHE A 212 2.06 26.34 6.17
C PHE A 212 2.72 27.30 5.19
N GLY A 213 3.11 26.76 4.04
CA GLY A 213 3.54 27.50 2.87
C GLY A 213 2.57 27.28 1.72
N LYS A 214 2.63 28.18 0.74
CA LYS A 214 2.03 27.98 -0.58
C LYS A 214 3.07 28.17 -1.67
N PHE A 215 2.95 27.41 -2.74
CA PHE A 215 3.76 27.49 -3.96
C PHE A 215 2.84 27.71 -5.15
N ASP A 216 3.02 28.84 -5.84
CA ASP A 216 2.21 29.26 -6.99
C ASP A 216 2.79 28.84 -8.35
N GLY A 217 3.88 28.08 -8.36
CA GLY A 217 4.65 27.73 -9.56
C GLY A 217 5.91 28.55 -9.76
N THR A 218 6.04 29.69 -9.07
CA THR A 218 7.19 30.60 -9.17
C THR A 218 7.88 30.82 -7.83
N SER A 219 7.11 30.99 -6.76
CA SER A 219 7.62 31.41 -5.46
C SER A 219 6.94 30.69 -4.31
N ILE A 220 7.67 30.54 -3.20
CA ILE A 220 7.13 30.02 -1.94
C ILE A 220 6.77 31.21 -1.05
N THR A 221 5.50 31.29 -0.67
CA THR A 221 4.99 32.29 0.27
C THR A 221 4.57 31.64 1.58
N LYS A 222 5.05 32.18 2.71
CA LYS A 222 4.59 31.78 4.04
C LYS A 222 3.15 32.24 4.26
N LEU A 223 2.30 31.37 4.81
CA LEU A 223 0.98 31.81 5.26
C LEU A 223 1.14 32.54 6.61
N THR A 224 0.55 33.73 6.71
CA THR A 224 0.64 34.56 7.92
C THR A 224 -0.39 34.12 8.96
N GLY A 225 0.04 33.95 10.21
CA GLY A 225 -0.79 33.53 11.34
C GLY A 225 0.08 33.17 12.55
N ASN A 226 0.32 34.15 13.42
CA ASN A 226 1.25 34.17 14.56
C ASN A 226 1.20 32.89 15.44
N ASP A 227 2.38 32.35 15.77
CA ASP A 227 2.68 31.40 16.86
C ASP A 227 1.78 30.16 16.97
N ARG A 228 1.64 29.38 15.89
CA ARG A 228 0.83 28.15 15.90
C ARG A 228 1.66 26.94 15.52
N GLU A 229 1.35 25.83 16.19
CA GLU A 229 1.93 24.54 15.90
C GLU A 229 0.98 23.78 14.99
N TYR A 230 1.45 23.39 13.82
CA TYR A 230 0.58 22.78 12.83
C TYR A 230 0.72 21.27 12.91
N ARG A 231 -0.36 20.61 13.34
CA ARG A 231 -0.41 19.16 13.55
C ARG A 231 -1.61 18.58 12.79
N GLY A 232 -1.44 18.33 11.49
CA GLY A 232 -2.41 17.56 10.70
C GLY A 232 -2.52 17.97 9.22
N GLY A 233 -3.35 17.22 8.50
CA GLY A 233 -3.45 17.35 7.05
C GLY A 233 -4.17 18.61 6.54
N ILE A 234 -3.90 18.93 5.27
CA ILE A 234 -4.57 20.00 4.51
C ILE A 234 -5.72 19.38 3.70
N PHE A 235 -6.88 20.01 3.71
CA PHE A 235 -8.05 19.52 2.98
C PHE A 235 -8.91 20.65 2.43
N SER A 236 -9.60 20.39 1.32
CA SER A 236 -10.60 21.29 0.75
C SER A 236 -12.01 20.78 1.04
N LEU A 237 -12.92 21.69 1.37
CA LEU A 237 -14.33 21.40 1.62
C LEU A 237 -15.18 22.57 1.14
N ASN A 238 -16.21 22.32 0.33
CA ASN A 238 -17.14 23.35 -0.17
C ASN A 238 -16.44 24.59 -0.78
N ASN A 239 -15.40 24.37 -1.61
CA ASN A 239 -14.58 25.43 -2.22
C ASN A 239 -13.91 26.37 -1.20
N ALA A 240 -13.58 25.84 -0.02
CA ALA A 240 -12.73 26.50 0.95
C ALA A 240 -11.60 25.56 1.35
N LEU A 241 -10.47 26.15 1.71
CA LEU A 241 -9.26 25.44 2.12
C LEU A 241 -9.16 25.45 3.65
N TYR A 242 -8.98 24.27 4.23
CA TYR A 242 -8.94 24.09 5.67
C TYR A 242 -7.67 23.37 6.11
N PHE A 243 -7.32 23.59 7.37
CA PHE A 243 -6.14 23.03 8.02
C PHE A 243 -6.48 22.52 9.41
N ASN A 244 -5.88 21.40 9.80
CA ASN A 244 -5.85 20.99 11.21
C ASN A 244 -4.71 21.73 11.93
N ILE A 245 -5.05 22.51 12.96
CA ILE A 245 -4.11 23.43 13.65
C ILE A 245 -4.13 23.15 15.15
N LEU A 246 -2.96 23.18 15.79
CA LEU A 246 -2.80 23.24 17.24
C LEU A 246 -2.36 24.66 17.64
N PHE A 247 -3.10 25.30 18.55
CA PHE A 247 -2.77 26.64 19.01
C PHE A 247 -1.82 26.57 20.20
N LEU A 248 -0.57 27.05 20.05
CA LEU A 248 0.44 26.97 21.12
C LEU A 248 0.08 27.82 22.35
N SER A 249 -0.66 28.91 22.15
CA SER A 249 -1.13 29.76 23.25
C SER A 249 -2.04 29.01 24.24
N ILE A 250 -2.66 27.91 23.80
CA ILE A 250 -3.49 27.03 24.63
C ILE A 250 -3.16 25.60 24.20
N PRO A 251 -2.15 24.93 24.79
CA PRO A 251 -1.58 23.66 24.30
C PRO A 251 -2.56 22.47 24.24
N THR A 252 -3.81 22.68 24.67
CA THR A 252 -4.90 21.71 24.61
C THR A 252 -5.95 22.03 23.54
N GLU A 253 -5.92 23.21 22.94
CA GLU A 253 -6.87 23.64 21.91
C GLU A 253 -6.36 23.32 20.51
N TYR A 254 -7.04 22.38 19.87
CA TYR A 254 -6.91 22.08 18.46
C TYR A 254 -8.00 22.83 17.73
N THR A 255 -7.87 23.06 16.44
CA THR A 255 -8.91 23.74 15.67
C THR A 255 -8.86 23.28 14.23
N ILE A 256 -9.97 23.48 13.53
CA ILE A 256 -9.93 23.58 12.08
C ILE A 256 -9.76 25.07 11.75
N GLY A 257 -8.70 25.41 11.02
CA GLY A 257 -8.52 26.74 10.47
C GLY A 257 -9.06 26.83 9.04
N ASN A 258 -9.62 27.98 8.68
CA ASN A 258 -10.04 28.32 7.33
C ASN A 258 -9.03 29.30 6.72
N TYR A 259 -8.61 29.04 5.47
CA TYR A 259 -7.78 29.92 4.68
C TYR A 259 -8.60 31.04 4.05
N ASN A 260 -8.20 32.30 4.28
CA ASN A 260 -8.68 33.41 3.48
C ASN A 260 -7.63 33.79 2.43
N ALA A 261 -7.91 33.49 1.17
CA ALA A 261 -7.00 33.78 0.05
C ALA A 261 -6.72 35.28 -0.13
N THR A 262 -7.70 36.15 0.14
CA THR A 262 -7.59 37.61 -0.01
C THR A 262 -6.60 38.20 0.99
N THR A 263 -6.63 37.75 2.23
CA THR A 263 -5.73 38.25 3.29
C THR A 263 -4.47 37.40 3.46
N ASN A 264 -4.42 36.23 2.82
CA ASN A 264 -3.37 35.22 3.02
C ASN A 264 -3.23 34.78 4.49
N VAL A 265 -4.33 34.82 5.25
CA VAL A 265 -4.37 34.49 6.68
C VAL A 265 -5.15 33.21 6.91
N VAL A 266 -4.66 32.39 7.84
CA VAL A 266 -5.40 31.25 8.38
C VAL A 266 -6.08 31.65 9.68
N SER A 267 -7.40 31.76 9.66
CA SER A 267 -8.22 32.08 10.83
C SER A 267 -8.83 30.81 11.43
N LYS A 268 -9.05 30.81 12.74
CA LYS A 268 -9.79 29.74 13.43
C LYS A 268 -11.21 29.66 12.87
N ALA A 269 -11.60 28.51 12.34
CA ALA A 269 -12.97 28.23 11.91
C ALA A 269 -13.79 27.63 13.05
N ILE A 270 -13.25 26.59 13.70
CA ILE A 270 -13.91 25.92 14.83
C ILE A 270 -12.89 25.32 15.80
N SER A 271 -13.20 25.37 17.10
CA SER A 271 -12.42 24.71 18.15
C SER A 271 -12.63 23.20 18.14
N LEU A 272 -11.54 22.47 18.35
CA LEU A 272 -11.45 21.05 18.63
C LEU A 272 -10.74 20.87 19.98
N GLN A 273 -11.10 19.85 20.74
CA GLN A 273 -10.18 19.31 21.74
C GLN A 273 -9.28 18.26 21.08
N ARG A 274 -8.15 17.97 21.74
CA ARG A 274 -7.05 17.17 21.21
C ARG A 274 -7.50 15.90 20.47
N PRO A 275 -7.20 15.76 19.17
CA PRO A 275 -7.42 14.52 18.45
C PRO A 275 -6.38 13.48 18.88
N THR A 276 -6.76 12.20 18.83
CA THR A 276 -5.89 11.05 19.13
C THR A 276 -4.89 10.74 17.99
N GLY A 277 -4.98 11.45 16.86
CA GLY A 277 -4.04 11.34 15.73
C GLY A 277 -4.15 12.53 14.76
N PHE A 278 -3.08 12.76 13.99
CA PHE A 278 -2.95 13.89 13.06
C PHE A 278 -3.21 13.50 11.60
N TYR A 279 -4.22 12.68 11.36
CA TYR A 279 -4.51 12.19 10.01
C TYR A 279 -5.27 13.24 9.18
N LYS A 280 -5.05 13.21 7.87
CA LYS A 280 -5.87 13.96 6.92
C LYS A 280 -7.34 13.52 7.06
N PRO A 281 -8.31 14.45 7.18
CA PRO A 281 -9.71 14.08 7.26
C PRO A 281 -10.18 13.32 6.01
N LEU A 282 -11.12 12.39 6.21
CA LEU A 282 -11.81 11.71 5.12
C LEU A 282 -12.93 12.63 4.62
N ILE A 283 -12.90 13.02 3.35
CA ILE A 283 -13.88 13.94 2.76
C ILE A 283 -14.94 13.13 1.99
N ILE A 284 -16.20 13.22 2.40
CA ILE A 284 -17.34 12.54 1.77
C ILE A 284 -18.56 13.45 1.83
N ASN A 285 -19.31 13.58 0.73
CA ASN A 285 -20.60 14.29 0.69
C ASN A 285 -20.55 15.69 1.33
N SER A 286 -19.55 16.51 0.96
CA SER A 286 -19.36 17.87 1.51
C SER A 286 -19.17 17.93 3.03
N LYS A 287 -18.69 16.83 3.63
CA LYS A 287 -18.30 16.76 5.04
C LYS A 287 -16.90 16.21 5.20
N ALA A 288 -16.17 16.73 6.19
CA ALA A 288 -14.90 16.21 6.64
C ALA A 288 -15.09 15.37 7.90
N TYR A 289 -14.62 14.12 7.85
CA TYR A 289 -14.67 13.17 8.95
C TYR A 289 -13.27 13.00 9.52
N THR A 290 -13.11 13.19 10.83
CA THR A 290 -11.82 13.04 11.51
C THR A 290 -12.02 12.58 12.95
N SER A 291 -10.98 12.02 13.57
CA SER A 291 -11.03 11.82 15.01
C SER A 291 -10.83 13.15 15.75
N VAL A 292 -11.59 13.39 16.81
CA VAL A 292 -11.54 14.58 17.66
C VAL A 292 -11.66 14.19 19.14
N ASN A 293 -11.32 15.09 20.06
CA ASN A 293 -11.67 15.03 21.49
C ASN A 293 -11.48 13.64 22.14
N ASP A 294 -10.24 13.19 22.25
CA ASP A 294 -9.92 11.90 22.89
C ASP A 294 -10.65 10.71 22.24
N GLY A 295 -10.68 10.68 20.90
CA GLY A 295 -11.11 9.51 20.13
C GLY A 295 -12.60 9.47 19.75
N LYS A 296 -13.32 10.59 19.83
CA LYS A 296 -14.64 10.74 19.18
C LYS A 296 -14.50 10.88 17.66
N LEU A 297 -15.62 10.74 16.94
CA LEU A 297 -15.72 11.08 15.52
C LEU A 297 -16.26 12.50 15.37
N GLY A 298 -15.47 13.39 14.76
CA GLY A 298 -15.90 14.73 14.36
C GLY A 298 -16.38 14.75 12.92
N ILE A 299 -17.50 15.42 12.69
CA ILE A 299 -18.14 15.61 11.38
C ILE A 299 -18.26 17.11 11.14
N PHE A 300 -17.37 17.64 10.29
CA PHE A 300 -17.31 19.06 9.97
C PHE A 300 -17.94 19.33 8.60
N ASP A 301 -18.94 20.21 8.53
CA ASP A 301 -19.66 20.55 7.28
C ASP A 301 -19.17 21.85 6.61
N GLY A 302 -18.10 22.45 7.14
CA GLY A 302 -17.58 23.75 6.73
C GLY A 302 -17.97 24.90 7.67
N THR A 303 -19.01 24.70 8.50
CA THR A 303 -19.53 25.67 9.45
C THR A 303 -19.65 25.13 10.87
N THR A 304 -20.20 23.93 11.03
CA THR A 304 -20.44 23.27 12.31
C THR A 304 -19.64 22.00 12.43
N LEU A 305 -19.25 21.66 13.66
CA LEU A 305 -18.66 20.37 14.02
C LEU A 305 -19.66 19.60 14.86
N ASN A 306 -20.13 18.48 14.34
CA ASN A 306 -20.92 17.53 15.10
C ASN A 306 -20.02 16.40 15.59
N GLU A 307 -20.17 16.02 16.85
CA GLU A 307 -19.38 14.94 17.46
C GLU A 307 -20.25 13.71 17.70
N ILE A 308 -19.76 12.55 17.29
CA ILE A 308 -20.31 11.26 17.69
C ILE A 308 -19.49 10.74 18.86
N ASN A 309 -20.16 10.52 19.98
CA ASN A 309 -19.52 10.04 21.20
C ASN A 309 -18.88 8.66 21.00
N LYS A 310 -17.88 8.39 21.85
CA LYS A 310 -17.32 7.04 22.02
C LYS A 310 -18.44 6.08 22.42
N ILE A 311 -18.23 4.80 22.12
CA ILE A 311 -19.20 3.75 22.43
C ILE A 311 -19.33 3.58 23.94
N ASN A 312 -18.20 3.60 24.66
CA ASN A 312 -18.16 3.75 26.10
C ASN A 312 -17.35 4.98 26.49
N THR A 313 -17.77 5.66 27.56
CA THR A 313 -17.10 6.88 28.05
C THR A 313 -15.64 6.67 28.42
N ASN A 314 -15.30 5.47 28.91
CA ASN A 314 -13.94 5.12 29.35
C ASN A 314 -13.03 4.60 28.23
N ASP A 315 -13.57 4.35 27.03
CA ASP A 315 -12.75 3.88 25.90
C ASP A 315 -11.75 4.94 25.45
N ILE A 316 -10.69 4.53 24.76
CA ILE A 316 -9.75 5.45 24.13
C ILE A 316 -10.37 6.03 22.84
N GLY A 317 -11.23 5.28 22.15
CA GLY A 317 -11.96 5.74 20.98
C GLY A 317 -11.24 5.43 19.67
N ILE A 318 -11.41 6.28 18.65
CA ILE A 318 -10.79 6.13 17.33
C ILE A 318 -9.26 6.25 17.46
N ALA A 319 -8.52 5.28 16.91
CA ALA A 319 -7.06 5.15 17.05
C ALA A 319 -6.31 5.04 15.71
N GLY A 320 -7.00 5.10 14.58
CA GLY A 320 -6.40 4.94 13.24
C GLY A 320 -7.03 5.84 12.18
N ARG A 321 -6.61 5.63 10.93
CA ARG A 321 -7.17 6.34 9.77
C ARG A 321 -8.60 5.88 9.49
N LEU A 322 -9.42 6.80 8.99
CA LEU A 322 -10.77 6.50 8.52
C LEU A 322 -10.71 5.98 7.08
N LYS A 323 -11.58 5.01 6.77
CA LYS A 323 -11.70 4.41 5.44
C LYS A 323 -13.18 4.35 5.06
N LEU A 324 -13.52 4.89 3.89
CA LEU A 324 -14.82 4.64 3.27
C LEU A 324 -14.84 3.21 2.69
N PHE A 325 -15.89 2.45 2.98
CA PHE A 325 -16.17 1.13 2.40
C PHE A 325 -17.68 0.95 2.24
N GLY A 326 -18.14 0.78 1.01
CA GLY A 326 -19.55 0.95 0.69
C GLY A 326 -20.03 2.36 1.07
N ASN A 327 -21.11 2.44 1.85
CA ASN A 327 -21.67 3.71 2.35
C ASN A 327 -21.24 4.06 3.78
N ASP A 328 -20.41 3.22 4.39
CA ASP A 328 -20.05 3.30 5.79
C ASP A 328 -18.58 3.71 5.96
N ILE A 329 -18.29 4.38 7.07
CA ILE A 329 -16.95 4.78 7.46
C ILE A 329 -16.43 3.77 8.49
N PHE A 330 -15.28 3.18 8.19
CA PHE A 330 -14.59 2.21 9.05
C PHE A 330 -13.29 2.80 9.60
N PHE A 331 -12.91 2.35 10.79
CA PHE A 331 -11.70 2.81 11.48
C PHE A 331 -11.28 1.80 12.55
N GLN A 332 -10.02 1.91 13.00
CA GLN A 332 -9.57 1.21 14.19
C GLN A 332 -10.09 1.92 15.45
N TYR A 333 -10.80 1.19 16.32
CA TYR A 333 -11.31 1.68 17.59
C TYR A 333 -10.62 0.95 18.75
N LYS A 334 -10.17 1.68 19.76
CA LYS A 334 -9.44 1.16 20.91
C LYS A 334 -10.26 1.30 22.18
N ASN A 335 -10.54 0.18 22.85
CA ASN A 335 -11.25 0.20 24.13
C ASN A 335 -10.32 0.54 25.30
N ASN A 336 -10.89 0.65 26.51
CA ASN A 336 -10.13 0.90 27.74
C ASN A 336 -9.17 -0.24 28.16
N SER A 337 -9.36 -1.45 27.62
CA SER A 337 -8.48 -2.61 27.84
C SER A 337 -7.36 -2.73 26.80
N ASN A 338 -7.16 -1.69 25.98
CA ASN A 338 -6.18 -1.67 24.88
C ASN A 338 -6.41 -2.72 23.78
N GLN A 339 -7.62 -3.22 23.63
CA GLN A 339 -8.02 -4.04 22.48
C GLN A 339 -8.50 -3.15 21.34
N TYR A 340 -8.21 -3.58 20.12
CA TYR A 340 -8.55 -2.90 18.88
C TYR A 340 -9.69 -3.62 18.18
N PHE A 341 -10.71 -2.87 17.77
CA PHE A 341 -11.89 -3.36 17.06
C PHE A 341 -12.01 -2.66 15.72
N LEU A 342 -12.70 -3.30 14.79
CA LEU A 342 -13.19 -2.62 13.59
C LEU A 342 -14.41 -1.80 13.99
N GLY A 343 -14.20 -0.49 14.14
CA GLY A 343 -15.26 0.48 14.36
C GLY A 343 -15.95 0.85 13.04
N LYS A 344 -17.25 1.13 13.14
CA LYS A 344 -18.12 1.46 12.01
C LYS A 344 -18.98 2.68 12.35
N TYR A 345 -19.18 3.54 11.37
CA TYR A 345 -20.14 4.64 11.39
C TYR A 345 -20.92 4.69 10.08
N THR A 346 -22.25 4.67 10.18
CA THR A 346 -23.17 4.90 9.06
C THR A 346 -23.61 6.36 9.10
N GLN A 347 -23.57 7.07 7.97
CA GLN A 347 -23.76 8.53 7.94
C GLN A 347 -25.10 9.04 8.49
N THR A 348 -26.11 8.18 8.58
CA THR A 348 -27.43 8.48 9.16
C THR A 348 -27.54 8.21 10.66
N ASN A 349 -26.54 7.57 11.25
CA ASN A 349 -26.58 7.16 12.65
C ASN A 349 -26.11 8.29 13.58
N THR A 350 -26.59 8.23 14.82
CA THR A 350 -26.18 9.11 15.93
C THR A 350 -25.13 8.48 16.83
N SER A 351 -24.70 7.24 16.54
CA SER A 351 -23.75 6.47 17.35
C SER A 351 -22.79 5.64 16.48
N LEU A 352 -21.64 5.30 17.05
CA LEU A 352 -20.67 4.35 16.48
C LEU A 352 -21.09 2.91 16.83
N SER A 353 -20.66 1.94 16.02
CA SER A 353 -20.78 0.51 16.34
C SER A 353 -19.44 -0.20 16.20
N LEU A 354 -19.30 -1.35 16.88
CA LEU A 354 -18.14 -2.24 16.74
C LEU A 354 -18.55 -3.52 16.02
N ILE A 355 -17.66 -3.98 15.15
CA ILE A 355 -17.65 -5.38 14.73
C ILE A 355 -16.81 -6.16 15.75
N PRO A 356 -17.38 -7.19 16.40
CA PRO A 356 -16.67 -7.93 17.43
C PRO A 356 -15.46 -8.67 16.83
N ASN A 357 -14.39 -8.72 17.62
CA ASN A 357 -13.26 -9.59 17.35
C ASN A 357 -13.72 -11.06 17.38
N PRO A 358 -13.20 -11.95 16.51
CA PRO A 358 -13.53 -13.37 16.53
C PRO A 358 -13.34 -14.07 17.89
N SER A 359 -12.38 -13.63 18.70
CA SER A 359 -12.26 -14.02 20.12
C SER A 359 -12.17 -12.79 21.03
N THR A 360 -12.75 -12.90 22.23
CA THR A 360 -12.72 -11.85 23.25
C THR A 360 -11.33 -11.62 23.85
N SER A 361 -10.41 -12.57 23.71
CA SER A 361 -9.02 -12.47 24.17
C SER A 361 -8.10 -11.75 23.17
N ASP A 362 -8.57 -11.50 21.95
CA ASP A 362 -7.73 -10.97 20.89
C ASP A 362 -7.30 -9.53 21.16
N ILE A 363 -6.09 -9.17 20.72
CA ILE A 363 -5.66 -7.78 20.62
C ILE A 363 -6.44 -7.08 19.51
N GLY A 364 -6.71 -7.77 18.42
CA GLY A 364 -7.62 -7.35 17.36
C GLY A 364 -6.93 -6.72 16.15
N ILE A 365 -7.57 -5.73 15.55
CA ILE A 365 -7.20 -5.23 14.22
C ILE A 365 -6.03 -4.22 14.23
N GLY A 366 -5.30 -4.12 13.12
CA GLY A 366 -4.33 -3.05 12.82
C GLY A 366 -4.99 -1.78 12.28
N SER A 367 -4.19 -0.71 12.13
CA SER A 367 -4.68 0.64 11.78
C SER A 367 -4.89 0.89 10.28
N SER A 368 -4.31 0.05 9.40
CA SER A 368 -4.49 0.19 7.95
C SER A 368 -5.52 -0.78 7.42
N LEU A 369 -6.46 -0.21 6.67
CA LEU A 369 -7.58 -0.90 6.03
C LEU A 369 -7.43 -0.75 4.51
N VAL A 370 -7.46 -1.87 3.78
CA VAL A 370 -7.48 -1.88 2.31
C VAL A 370 -8.75 -2.54 1.82
N GLU A 371 -9.35 -2.01 0.76
CA GLU A 371 -10.50 -2.62 0.12
C GLU A 371 -10.03 -3.48 -1.05
N PHE A 372 -10.53 -4.71 -1.13
CA PHE A 372 -10.22 -5.65 -2.21
C PHE A 372 -11.39 -6.63 -2.38
N ASN A 373 -11.87 -6.83 -3.61
CA ASN A 373 -12.99 -7.72 -3.93
C ASN A 373 -14.24 -7.53 -3.04
N ALA A 374 -14.65 -6.27 -2.81
CA ALA A 374 -15.78 -5.92 -1.95
C ALA A 374 -15.68 -6.45 -0.51
N GLU A 375 -14.46 -6.63 -0.01
CA GLU A 375 -14.15 -6.95 1.39
C GLU A 375 -13.06 -5.97 1.89
N LEU A 376 -13.01 -5.75 3.22
CA LEU A 376 -11.94 -4.99 3.86
C LEU A 376 -10.88 -5.93 4.42
N TYR A 377 -9.61 -5.69 4.10
CA TYR A 377 -8.46 -6.44 4.61
C TYR A 377 -7.60 -5.59 5.54
N PHE A 378 -7.04 -6.25 6.55
CA PHE A 378 -6.21 -5.62 7.57
C PHE A 378 -5.35 -6.64 8.31
N ILE A 379 -4.34 -6.13 9.03
CA ILE A 379 -3.55 -6.94 9.96
C ILE A 379 -4.40 -7.29 11.18
N TYR A 380 -4.22 -8.49 11.73
CA TYR A 380 -4.89 -8.94 12.94
C TYR A 380 -3.92 -9.60 13.91
N LYS A 381 -4.10 -9.38 15.22
CA LYS A 381 -3.32 -10.02 16.29
C LYS A 381 -4.22 -10.70 17.32
N THR A 382 -3.95 -11.97 17.60
CA THR A 382 -4.68 -12.73 18.63
C THR A 382 -4.08 -12.52 20.03
N SER A 383 -2.83 -12.10 20.14
CA SER A 383 -2.22 -11.68 21.40
C SER A 383 -1.09 -10.67 21.17
N ALA A 384 -0.56 -10.07 22.24
CA ALA A 384 0.56 -9.12 22.11
C ALA A 384 1.84 -9.78 21.55
N SER A 385 2.03 -11.07 21.83
CA SER A 385 3.16 -11.89 21.37
C SER A 385 2.83 -12.77 20.16
N SER A 386 1.59 -12.77 19.67
CA SER A 386 1.20 -13.60 18.53
C SER A 386 1.87 -13.09 17.24
N PRO A 387 2.10 -13.99 16.26
CA PRO A 387 2.33 -13.52 14.90
C PRO A 387 1.15 -12.67 14.43
N ALA A 388 1.41 -11.82 13.44
CA ALA A 388 0.40 -11.02 12.78
C ALA A 388 -0.23 -11.83 11.64
N TYR A 389 -1.56 -11.78 11.53
CA TYR A 389 -2.34 -12.49 10.54
C TYR A 389 -2.95 -11.51 9.53
N LEU A 390 -3.27 -12.01 8.34
CA LEU A 390 -4.20 -11.31 7.46
C LEU A 390 -5.62 -11.62 7.94
N ALA A 391 -6.46 -10.61 8.08
CA ALA A 391 -7.89 -10.80 8.31
C ALA A 391 -8.69 -10.02 7.28
N LYS A 392 -9.95 -10.44 7.10
CA LYS A 392 -10.89 -9.77 6.23
C LYS A 392 -12.26 -9.59 6.85
N TYR A 393 -12.97 -8.55 6.45
CA TYR A 393 -14.35 -8.27 6.80
C TYR A 393 -15.21 -8.25 5.53
N ASN A 394 -16.22 -9.12 5.50
CA ASN A 394 -17.08 -9.34 4.34
C ASN A 394 -18.41 -8.57 4.38
N GLY A 395 -18.50 -7.54 5.22
CA GLY A 395 -19.76 -6.83 5.48
C GLY A 395 -20.58 -7.40 6.65
N THR A 396 -20.21 -8.55 7.21
CA THR A 396 -20.86 -9.12 8.41
C THR A 396 -19.86 -9.59 9.46
N ASN A 397 -18.89 -10.43 9.07
CA ASN A 397 -17.98 -11.08 10.01
C ASN A 397 -16.52 -10.82 9.66
N ILE A 398 -15.67 -10.82 10.69
CA ILE A 398 -14.22 -10.86 10.54
C ILE A 398 -13.78 -12.32 10.41
N THR A 399 -13.01 -12.63 9.36
CA THR A 399 -12.36 -13.92 9.17
C THR A 399 -10.86 -13.73 9.27
N VAL A 400 -10.21 -14.40 10.23
CA VAL A 400 -8.75 -14.42 10.37
C VAL A 400 -8.20 -15.57 9.52
N LEU A 401 -7.24 -15.26 8.66
CA LEU A 401 -6.64 -16.21 7.73
C LEU A 401 -5.38 -16.80 8.37
N PRO A 402 -5.20 -18.14 8.32
CA PRO A 402 -4.02 -18.76 8.90
C PRO A 402 -2.77 -18.34 8.13
N ASN A 403 -1.68 -18.15 8.86
CA ASN A 403 -0.36 -17.96 8.28
C ASN A 403 0.09 -19.26 7.56
N PRO A 404 0.78 -19.16 6.42
CA PRO A 404 1.27 -20.33 5.68
C PRO A 404 2.41 -21.07 6.40
N ASP A 405 3.06 -20.45 7.38
CA ASP A 405 4.14 -21.03 8.19
C ASP A 405 4.11 -20.54 9.64
N SER A 406 5.12 -20.91 10.45
CA SER A 406 5.28 -20.50 11.86
C SER A 406 6.02 -19.17 12.05
N GLY A 407 6.15 -18.36 11.00
CA GLY A 407 6.82 -17.05 11.04
C GLY A 407 6.06 -15.99 11.84
N ALA A 408 6.64 -14.79 11.89
CA ALA A 408 6.02 -13.63 12.54
C ALA A 408 4.80 -13.11 11.77
N GLY A 409 4.60 -13.56 10.52
CA GLY A 409 3.37 -13.35 9.78
C GLY A 409 3.35 -12.06 8.96
N VAL A 410 2.17 -11.51 8.70
CA VAL A 410 1.99 -10.26 7.94
C VAL A 410 2.78 -9.12 8.59
N GLN A 411 3.60 -8.44 7.82
CA GLN A 411 4.38 -7.29 8.29
C GLN A 411 3.85 -6.02 7.68
N ASP A 412 3.95 -4.93 8.45
CA ASP A 412 3.61 -3.58 8.02
C ASP A 412 2.18 -3.47 7.43
N SER A 413 1.78 -2.26 7.13
CA SER A 413 0.41 -1.89 6.82
C SER A 413 0.23 -1.53 5.33
N LYS A 414 1.21 -1.97 4.52
CA LYS A 414 1.37 -1.66 3.10
C LYS A 414 0.85 -2.79 2.22
N PHE A 415 -0.46 -2.81 2.07
CA PHE A 415 -1.15 -3.69 1.14
C PHE A 415 -1.16 -3.10 -0.27
N VAL A 416 -0.94 -3.93 -1.29
CA VAL A 416 -0.98 -3.52 -2.71
C VAL A 416 -1.96 -4.41 -3.45
N VAL A 417 -2.98 -3.82 -4.08
CA VAL A 417 -3.88 -4.55 -4.98
C VAL A 417 -3.29 -4.51 -6.39
N TYR A 418 -3.07 -5.67 -6.98
CA TYR A 418 -2.54 -5.82 -8.32
C TYR A 418 -3.24 -6.95 -9.09
N GLY A 419 -3.89 -6.62 -10.21
CA GLY A 419 -4.77 -7.56 -10.91
C GLY A 419 -5.94 -7.98 -10.01
N ASN A 420 -6.16 -9.28 -9.86
CA ASN A 420 -7.17 -9.87 -8.97
C ASN A 420 -6.57 -10.44 -7.69
N ASP A 421 -5.41 -9.92 -7.27
CA ASP A 421 -4.67 -10.35 -6.10
C ASP A 421 -4.28 -9.15 -5.21
N LEU A 422 -4.12 -9.44 -3.93
CA LEU A 422 -3.68 -8.57 -2.85
C LEU A 422 -2.28 -9.03 -2.41
N TYR A 423 -1.30 -8.15 -2.46
CA TYR A 423 0.09 -8.41 -2.09
C TYR A 423 0.46 -7.65 -0.83
N PHE A 424 1.32 -8.22 0.01
CA PHE A 424 1.77 -7.62 1.26
C PHE A 424 3.10 -8.23 1.75
N PRO A 425 3.86 -7.52 2.59
CA PRO A 425 5.06 -8.08 3.20
C PRO A 425 4.70 -9.12 4.27
N TYR A 426 5.47 -10.19 4.34
CA TYR A 426 5.28 -11.30 5.25
C TYR A 426 6.64 -11.75 5.80
N LYS A 427 6.76 -12.00 7.11
CA LYS A 427 7.98 -12.49 7.74
C LYS A 427 7.85 -13.97 8.06
N ASN A 428 8.59 -14.78 7.31
CA ASN A 428 8.53 -16.23 7.37
C ASN A 428 9.18 -16.81 8.63
N SER A 429 9.14 -18.14 8.79
CA SER A 429 9.73 -18.85 9.93
C SER A 429 11.26 -18.73 10.02
N ALA A 430 11.94 -18.35 8.93
CA ALA A 430 13.37 -18.04 8.92
C ALA A 430 13.68 -16.60 9.33
N GLY A 431 12.65 -15.78 9.63
CA GLY A 431 12.81 -14.38 9.98
C GLY A 431 13.09 -13.45 8.80
N ILE A 432 12.93 -13.93 7.56
CA ILE A 432 13.15 -13.17 6.33
C ILE A 432 11.82 -12.53 5.90
N ILE A 433 11.88 -11.26 5.49
CA ILE A 433 10.74 -10.55 4.89
C ILE A 433 10.66 -10.93 3.41
N VAL A 434 9.51 -11.49 3.03
CA VAL A 434 9.13 -11.95 1.70
C VAL A 434 7.83 -11.28 1.27
N MET A 435 7.53 -11.29 -0.02
CA MET A 435 6.23 -10.88 -0.52
C MET A 435 5.26 -12.06 -0.45
N ALA A 436 4.12 -11.85 0.19
CA ALA A 436 3.00 -12.78 0.16
C ALA A 436 1.87 -12.23 -0.72
N LYS A 437 1.03 -13.14 -1.22
CA LYS A 437 -0.19 -12.82 -1.95
C LYS A 437 -1.42 -13.49 -1.33
N TYR A 438 -2.56 -12.83 -1.46
CA TYR A 438 -3.90 -13.30 -1.15
C TYR A 438 -4.81 -12.92 -2.31
N GLY A 439 -5.71 -13.77 -2.78
CA GLY A 439 -6.55 -13.41 -3.92
C GLY A 439 -7.54 -14.47 -4.31
N THR A 440 -8.25 -14.21 -5.40
CA THR A 440 -9.03 -15.27 -6.05
C THR A 440 -8.01 -16.27 -6.57
N THR A 441 -7.90 -17.38 -5.85
CA THR A 441 -7.17 -18.56 -6.23
C THR A 441 -7.00 -18.70 -7.76
N VAL A 442 -5.81 -18.40 -8.25
CA VAL A 442 -5.21 -19.03 -9.42
C VAL A 442 -3.77 -19.33 -8.99
N LEU A 443 -3.43 -20.46 -8.39
CA LEU A 443 -3.95 -21.81 -8.41
C LEU A 443 -3.81 -22.30 -6.96
N SER A 444 -4.87 -22.82 -6.35
CA SER A 444 -4.63 -24.09 -5.69
C SER A 444 -4.10 -24.96 -6.83
N THR A 445 -3.18 -25.85 -6.54
CA THR A 445 -2.90 -26.95 -7.46
C THR A 445 -4.20 -27.55 -8.08
N GLN A 446 -5.39 -27.34 -7.51
CA GLN A 446 -6.68 -27.79 -8.00
C GLN A 446 -7.61 -26.69 -8.59
N GLU A 447 -7.29 -26.09 -9.76
CA GLU A 447 -8.29 -25.94 -10.85
C GLU A 447 -7.63 -25.58 -12.18
N VAL A 448 -7.83 -26.40 -13.21
CA VAL A 448 -7.23 -26.19 -14.53
C VAL A 448 -8.32 -26.42 -15.58
N ALA A 449 -9.23 -25.45 -15.73
CA ALA A 449 -10.26 -25.40 -16.77
C ALA A 449 -11.28 -26.57 -16.80
N LYS A 450 -12.56 -26.20 -16.91
CA LYS A 450 -13.69 -27.12 -16.99
C LYS A 450 -14.49 -26.82 -18.25
N ASN A 451 -14.80 -27.86 -19.01
CA ASN A 451 -15.96 -27.89 -19.90
C ASN A 451 -17.04 -28.78 -19.26
N THR A 452 -18.22 -28.90 -19.88
CA THR A 452 -19.31 -29.78 -19.45
C THR A 452 -18.80 -31.19 -19.14
N ASP A 453 -17.93 -31.72 -20.00
CA ASP A 453 -17.52 -33.13 -19.99
C ASP A 453 -16.10 -33.42 -19.50
N VAL A 454 -15.14 -32.50 -19.69
CA VAL A 454 -13.74 -32.70 -19.33
C VAL A 454 -13.28 -31.66 -18.31
N SER A 455 -12.55 -32.10 -17.29
CA SER A 455 -11.93 -31.26 -16.27
C SER A 455 -10.45 -31.60 -16.13
N ILE A 456 -9.58 -30.60 -15.97
CA ILE A 456 -8.17 -30.80 -15.65
C ILE A 456 -7.87 -30.14 -14.31
N TYR A 457 -6.97 -30.72 -13.53
CA TYR A 457 -6.45 -30.13 -12.30
C TYR A 457 -5.04 -30.64 -12.03
N LYS A 458 -4.25 -29.91 -11.25
CA LYS A 458 -2.92 -30.35 -10.78
C LYS A 458 -3.07 -31.01 -9.40
N ASP A 459 -2.39 -32.10 -9.14
CA ASP A 459 -2.30 -32.71 -7.82
C ASP A 459 -0.84 -33.09 -7.52
N ASN A 460 -0.61 -33.89 -6.48
CA ASN A 460 0.73 -34.32 -6.09
C ASN A 460 1.36 -35.34 -7.08
N LYS A 461 0.65 -35.68 -8.18
CA LYS A 461 1.12 -36.56 -9.26
C LYS A 461 1.21 -35.83 -10.61
N GLY A 462 1.30 -34.50 -10.60
CA GLY A 462 1.27 -33.69 -11.81
C GLY A 462 -0.14 -33.22 -12.17
N PHE A 463 -0.51 -33.32 -13.43
CA PHE A 463 -1.83 -32.97 -13.94
C PHE A 463 -2.71 -34.20 -14.11
N THR A 464 -3.97 -34.07 -13.72
CA THR A 464 -5.01 -35.09 -13.87
C THR A 464 -6.11 -34.58 -14.79
N VAL A 465 -6.40 -35.34 -15.84
CA VAL A 465 -7.55 -35.13 -16.74
C VAL A 465 -8.67 -36.11 -16.37
N ILE A 466 -9.88 -35.61 -16.15
CA ILE A 466 -11.08 -36.41 -15.91
C ILE A 466 -12.14 -36.11 -16.95
N SER A 467 -12.70 -37.15 -17.54
CA SER A 467 -13.93 -37.10 -18.33
C SER A 467 -15.11 -37.64 -17.53
N LYS A 468 -16.23 -36.94 -17.53
CA LYS A 468 -17.45 -37.34 -16.81
C LYS A 468 -18.23 -38.41 -17.58
N SER A 469 -18.40 -38.20 -18.89
CA SER A 469 -19.32 -38.98 -19.71
C SER A 469 -18.65 -40.22 -20.31
N LYS A 470 -17.50 -40.07 -20.97
CA LYS A 470 -16.89 -41.11 -21.82
C LYS A 470 -15.41 -41.34 -21.49
N ASP A 471 -14.85 -42.47 -21.92
CA ASP A 471 -13.40 -42.68 -21.84
C ASP A 471 -12.67 -41.65 -22.69
N ILE A 472 -11.47 -41.27 -22.25
CA ILE A 472 -10.56 -40.42 -23.00
C ILE A 472 -9.81 -41.30 -24.00
N ASP A 473 -10.06 -41.10 -25.28
CA ASP A 473 -9.41 -41.84 -26.38
C ASP A 473 -7.99 -41.33 -26.61
N LYS A 474 -7.79 -40.01 -26.55
CA LYS A 474 -6.50 -39.37 -26.79
C LYS A 474 -6.32 -38.09 -25.96
N ILE A 475 -5.10 -37.84 -25.49
CA ILE A 475 -4.66 -36.58 -24.90
C ILE A 475 -3.44 -36.07 -25.65
N GLU A 476 -3.51 -34.83 -26.12
CA GLU A 476 -2.39 -34.09 -26.70
C GLU A 476 -2.04 -32.92 -25.76
N ILE A 477 -0.77 -32.80 -25.37
CA ILE A 477 -0.23 -31.64 -24.67
C ILE A 477 0.52 -30.80 -25.69
N LEU A 478 0.16 -29.53 -25.79
CA LEU A 478 0.76 -28.58 -26.72
C LEU A 478 1.45 -27.47 -25.93
N ASP A 479 2.62 -27.04 -26.40
CA ASP A 479 3.27 -25.84 -25.88
C ASP A 479 2.55 -24.55 -26.35
N SER A 480 3.03 -23.39 -25.91
CA SER A 480 2.43 -22.10 -26.26
C SER A 480 2.47 -21.76 -27.76
N SER A 481 3.30 -22.44 -28.55
CA SER A 481 3.35 -22.29 -30.01
C SER A 481 2.35 -23.19 -30.74
N GLY A 482 1.64 -24.07 -30.02
CA GLY A 482 0.74 -25.07 -30.59
C GLY A 482 1.46 -26.33 -31.07
N ARG A 483 2.74 -26.52 -30.75
CA ARG A 483 3.47 -27.75 -31.04
C ARG A 483 3.13 -28.82 -30.01
N ILE A 484 2.80 -30.02 -30.47
CA ILE A 484 2.53 -31.17 -29.59
C ILE A 484 3.84 -31.63 -28.95
N ILE A 485 3.88 -31.62 -27.62
CA ILE A 485 5.03 -32.07 -26.81
C ILE A 485 4.78 -33.43 -26.14
N SER A 486 3.52 -33.86 -26.04
CA SER A 486 3.15 -35.20 -25.57
C SER A 486 1.83 -35.65 -26.19
N ASN A 487 1.71 -36.95 -26.46
CA ASN A 487 0.53 -37.56 -27.08
C ASN A 487 0.33 -38.98 -26.54
N THR A 488 -0.79 -39.21 -25.85
CA THR A 488 -1.09 -40.49 -25.20
C THR A 488 -2.52 -40.94 -25.51
N LYS A 489 -2.76 -42.25 -25.48
CA LYS A 489 -4.09 -42.87 -25.60
C LYS A 489 -4.47 -43.60 -24.32
N PRO A 490 -5.10 -42.91 -23.33
CA PRO A 490 -5.35 -43.48 -22.01
C PRO A 490 -6.39 -44.61 -22.01
N GLN A 491 -7.40 -44.52 -22.88
CA GLN A 491 -8.56 -45.41 -22.91
C GLN A 491 -9.25 -45.56 -21.55
N SER A 492 -9.30 -44.48 -20.78
CA SER A 492 -9.87 -44.43 -19.44
C SER A 492 -10.55 -43.09 -19.21
N LYS A 493 -11.46 -43.01 -18.24
CA LYS A 493 -12.06 -41.72 -17.81
C LYS A 493 -11.09 -40.79 -17.08
N LYS A 494 -9.90 -41.27 -16.70
CA LYS A 494 -8.94 -40.54 -15.87
C LYS A 494 -7.51 -40.81 -16.31
N TYR A 495 -6.75 -39.75 -16.57
CA TYR A 495 -5.35 -39.84 -16.99
C TYR A 495 -4.47 -38.85 -16.22
N TYR A 496 -3.21 -39.23 -15.97
CA TYR A 496 -2.22 -38.43 -15.26
C TYR A 496 -1.04 -38.15 -16.18
N PHE A 497 -0.51 -36.93 -16.12
CA PHE A 497 0.73 -36.57 -16.79
C PHE A 497 1.51 -35.52 -16.01
N GLU A 498 2.83 -35.51 -16.18
CA GLU A 498 3.70 -34.48 -15.63
C GLU A 498 4.27 -33.63 -16.77
N ILE A 499 4.56 -32.37 -16.46
CA ILE A 499 5.32 -31.47 -17.32
C ILE A 499 6.49 -30.99 -16.47
N GLU A 500 7.72 -31.12 -16.97
CA GLU A 500 8.91 -30.73 -16.21
C GLU A 500 9.15 -29.22 -16.24
N SER A 501 8.90 -28.58 -17.39
CA SER A 501 9.14 -27.15 -17.58
C SER A 501 7.97 -26.28 -17.11
N ALA A 502 8.28 -25.20 -16.38
CA ALA A 502 7.31 -24.15 -16.08
C ALA A 502 6.83 -23.48 -17.38
N GLY A 503 5.53 -23.18 -17.49
CA GLY A 503 5.00 -22.58 -18.71
C GLY A 503 3.49 -22.67 -18.87
N ILE A 504 3.00 -22.16 -20.00
CA ILE A 504 1.61 -22.25 -20.42
C ILE A 504 1.49 -23.33 -21.50
N TYR A 505 0.53 -24.23 -21.32
CA TYR A 505 0.27 -25.34 -22.22
C TYR A 505 -1.20 -25.40 -22.60
N MET A 506 -1.51 -26.09 -23.69
CA MET A 506 -2.88 -26.49 -24.04
C MET A 506 -2.98 -28.00 -23.92
N VAL A 507 -4.03 -28.48 -23.27
CA VAL A 507 -4.36 -29.90 -23.19
C VAL A 507 -5.60 -30.13 -24.03
N LYS A 508 -5.44 -30.92 -25.08
CA LYS A 508 -6.53 -31.35 -25.95
C LYS A 508 -6.90 -32.78 -25.62
N ALA A 509 -8.08 -32.97 -25.05
CA ALA A 509 -8.65 -34.27 -24.75
C ALA A 509 -9.69 -34.65 -25.81
N VAL A 510 -9.52 -35.81 -26.43
CA VAL A 510 -10.47 -36.42 -27.36
C VAL A 510 -11.15 -37.58 -26.65
N LEU A 511 -12.47 -37.53 -26.55
CA LEU A 511 -13.28 -38.58 -25.95
C LEU A 511 -13.61 -39.66 -26.97
N LYS A 512 -13.92 -40.86 -26.49
CA LYS A 512 -14.46 -41.96 -27.31
C LYS A 512 -15.70 -41.47 -28.05
N GLY A 513 -15.70 -41.52 -29.39
CA GLY A 513 -16.75 -40.92 -30.24
C GLY A 513 -16.38 -39.58 -30.88
N GLY A 514 -15.15 -39.08 -30.67
CA GLY A 514 -14.56 -37.98 -31.44
C GLY A 514 -14.76 -36.57 -30.87
N GLU A 515 -15.55 -36.41 -29.81
CA GLU A 515 -15.72 -35.14 -29.11
C GLU A 515 -14.38 -34.64 -28.58
N THR A 516 -14.06 -33.37 -28.82
CA THR A 516 -12.76 -32.79 -28.48
C THR A 516 -12.96 -31.58 -27.58
N THR A 517 -12.19 -31.50 -26.49
CA THR A 517 -12.12 -30.32 -25.63
C THR A 517 -10.66 -29.86 -25.54
N VAL A 518 -10.42 -28.56 -25.69
CA VAL A 518 -9.10 -27.94 -25.53
C VAL A 518 -9.14 -27.02 -24.32
N LEU A 519 -8.20 -27.22 -23.40
CA LEU A 519 -8.14 -26.52 -22.11
C LEU A 519 -6.75 -25.92 -21.94
N LYS A 520 -6.68 -24.64 -21.53
CA LYS A 520 -5.42 -23.95 -21.27
C LYS A 520 -4.98 -24.20 -19.83
N ILE A 521 -3.72 -24.59 -19.64
CA ILE A 521 -3.16 -25.01 -18.36
C ILE A 521 -1.84 -24.26 -18.09
N ARG A 522 -1.47 -24.08 -16.82
CA ARG A 522 -0.17 -23.50 -16.42
C ARG A 522 0.54 -24.48 -15.48
N ASN A 523 1.77 -24.85 -15.81
CA ASN A 523 2.63 -25.68 -14.94
C ASN A 523 3.45 -24.81 -14.00
#